data_AF-W5Y340-F1
#
_entry.id   AF-W5Y340-F1
#
_cell.length_a   1.000
_cell.length_b   1.000
_cell.length_c   1.000
_cell.angle_alpha   90.00
_cell.angle_beta   90.00
_cell.angle_gamma   90.00
#
_symmetry.space_group_name_H-M   'P 1'
#
loop_
_entity.id
_entity.type
_entity.pdbx_description
1 polymer ?
#
loop_
_entity_poly.entity_id
_entity_poly.type
_entity_poly.pdbx_seq_one_letter_code
_entity_poly.pdbx_strand_id
1 'polypeptide(L)'
;MTRKEAEQTGEPSPAEPREQQPSRVEDLLSATNLLRFESTAPRTLGAKEDAIRAELGISPIRYYQKLNRAIDTPEAMQEFPLLTARLRRKRDSRADRRSGAHSD
;
A
#
# COMPACT_ATOMS: atom_id res chain seq x y z
N MET A 1 32.64 47.90 31.86
CA MET A 1 31.22 47.59 32.15
C MET A 1 30.46 48.04 30.91
N THR A 2 29.86 47.21 30.06
CA THR A 2 29.04 46.01 30.32
C THR A 2 29.02 45.14 29.04
N ARG A 3 29.01 43.82 29.23
CA ARG A 3 28.93 42.75 28.21
C ARG A 3 27.57 42.74 27.46
N LYS A 4 27.60 42.34 26.18
CA LYS A 4 26.71 41.36 25.50
C LYS A 4 27.35 41.03 24.14
N GLU A 5 27.94 39.85 23.93
CA GLU A 5 27.27 38.60 23.49
C GLU A 5 26.44 38.85 22.22
N ALA A 6 27.02 38.60 21.04
CA ALA A 6 27.03 37.30 20.34
C ALA A 6 25.63 36.94 19.81
N GLU A 7 25.48 36.90 18.49
CA GLU A 7 24.81 35.84 17.73
C GLU A 7 24.77 36.28 16.25
N GLN A 8 25.72 35.79 15.46
CA GLN A 8 25.65 34.53 14.73
C GLN A 8 24.79 34.70 13.48
N THR A 9 25.50 34.84 12.38
CA THR A 9 25.05 34.68 11.00
C THR A 9 24.05 33.54 10.88
N GLY A 10 22.79 33.87 10.63
CA GLY A 10 21.80 32.93 10.12
C GLY A 10 22.12 32.62 8.67
N GLU A 11 23.13 31.79 8.43
CA GLU A 11 23.24 31.05 7.17
C GLU A 11 21.95 30.23 7.03
N PRO A 12 21.22 30.31 5.90
CA PRO A 12 20.15 29.37 5.65
C PRO A 12 20.76 27.96 5.60
N SER A 13 20.34 27.12 6.55
CA SER A 13 20.68 25.70 6.61
C SER A 13 20.53 25.07 5.21
N PRO A 14 21.54 24.34 4.71
CA PRO A 14 21.47 23.73 3.39
C PRO A 14 20.33 22.72 3.40
N ALA A 15 19.51 22.77 2.37
CA ALA A 15 18.42 21.85 2.12
C ALA A 15 18.83 20.39 2.44
N GLU A 16 18.26 19.83 3.51
CA GLU A 16 18.28 18.38 3.71
C GLU A 16 17.62 17.73 2.47
N PRO A 17 18.27 16.74 1.83
CA PRO A 17 17.73 16.10 0.64
C PRO A 17 16.43 15.38 0.99
N ARG A 18 15.28 15.90 0.55
CA ARG A 18 13.95 15.26 0.66
C ARG A 18 13.80 14.02 -0.25
N GLU A 19 14.89 13.45 -0.75
CA GLU A 19 14.90 12.40 -1.78
C GLU A 19 14.77 10.97 -1.26
N GLN A 20 14.70 10.74 0.06
CA GLN A 20 14.63 9.38 0.64
C GLN A 20 13.23 8.93 1.10
N GLN A 21 12.17 9.68 0.82
CA GLN A 21 10.79 9.27 1.17
C GLN A 21 10.12 8.20 0.28
N PRO A 22 10.51 7.91 -0.99
CA PRO A 22 9.78 6.92 -1.78
C PRO A 22 9.95 5.49 -1.28
N SER A 23 11.12 5.11 -0.75
CA SER A 23 11.41 3.73 -0.30
C SER A 23 10.46 3.24 0.79
N ARG A 24 10.06 4.12 1.73
CA ARG A 24 9.17 3.76 2.85
C ARG A 24 7.72 3.52 2.41
N VAL A 25 7.25 4.27 1.42
CA VAL A 25 5.88 4.12 0.89
C VAL A 25 5.80 2.88 0.00
N GLU A 26 6.84 2.65 -0.81
CA GLU A 26 6.99 1.41 -1.57
C GLU A 26 7.02 0.18 -0.65
N ASP A 27 7.70 0.25 0.49
CA ASP A 27 7.79 -0.84 1.45
C ASP A 27 6.42 -1.15 2.10
N LEU A 28 5.67 -0.14 2.53
CA LEU A 28 4.28 -0.31 3.02
C LEU A 28 3.34 -0.92 1.97
N LEU A 29 3.63 -0.74 0.68
CA LEU A 29 2.87 -1.27 -0.43
C LEU A 29 3.51 -2.50 -1.08
N SER A 30 4.45 -3.15 -0.39
CA SER A 30 5.01 -4.44 -0.80
C SER A 30 3.95 -5.54 -0.86
N ALA A 31 4.22 -6.61 -1.61
CA ALA A 31 3.25 -7.69 -1.80
C ALA A 31 2.82 -8.34 -0.48
N THR A 32 3.79 -8.59 0.41
CA THR A 32 3.57 -9.09 1.77
C THR A 32 2.75 -8.12 2.61
N ASN A 33 3.08 -6.83 2.62
CA ASN A 33 2.38 -5.85 3.47
C ASN A 33 0.93 -5.64 3.04
N LEU A 34 0.65 -5.67 1.74
CA LEU A 34 -0.71 -5.65 1.22
C LEU A 34 -1.54 -6.85 1.70
N LEU A 35 -0.93 -8.03 1.80
CA LEU A 35 -1.59 -9.25 2.28
C LEU A 35 -1.75 -9.26 3.80
N ARG A 36 -0.78 -8.72 4.53
CA ARG A 36 -0.88 -8.50 5.97
C ARG A 36 -2.07 -7.60 6.31
N PHE A 37 -2.20 -6.47 5.62
CA PHE A 37 -3.39 -5.61 5.73
C PHE A 37 -4.66 -6.37 5.36
N GLU A 38 -4.70 -7.05 4.20
CA GLU A 38 -5.89 -7.80 3.75
C GLU A 38 -6.37 -8.86 4.77
N SER A 39 -5.45 -9.48 5.50
CA SER A 39 -5.77 -10.49 6.53
C SER A 39 -6.57 -9.94 7.71
N THR A 40 -6.44 -8.65 8.00
CA THR A 40 -7.08 -7.97 9.15
C THR A 40 -8.14 -6.95 8.72
N ALA A 41 -8.23 -6.67 7.41
CA ALA A 41 -9.12 -5.66 6.86
C ALA A 41 -10.61 -5.91 7.22
N PRO A 42 -11.40 -4.84 7.41
CA PRO A 42 -12.84 -4.95 7.63
C PRO A 42 -13.55 -5.74 6.53
N ARG A 43 -14.62 -6.46 6.92
CA ARG A 43 -15.38 -7.31 5.98
C ARG A 43 -16.34 -6.53 5.10
N THR A 44 -16.83 -5.38 5.57
CA THR A 44 -17.74 -4.51 4.84
C THR A 44 -16.96 -3.61 3.88
N LEU A 45 -17.50 -3.37 2.68
CA LEU A 45 -16.79 -2.65 1.63
C LEU A 45 -16.45 -1.21 2.06
N GLY A 46 -17.42 -0.46 2.58
CA GLY A 46 -17.20 0.93 3.00
C GLY A 46 -16.11 1.07 4.07
N ALA A 47 -16.21 0.30 5.16
CA ALA A 47 -15.21 0.35 6.23
C ALA A 47 -13.82 -0.08 5.74
N LYS A 48 -13.75 -1.02 4.80
CA LYS A 48 -12.49 -1.42 4.18
C LYS A 48 -11.89 -0.32 3.31
N GLU A 49 -12.70 0.39 2.54
CA GLU A 49 -12.25 1.53 1.73
C GLU A 49 -11.75 2.68 2.60
N ASP A 50 -12.40 2.93 3.72
CA ASP A 50 -11.94 3.91 4.71
C ASP A 50 -10.61 3.50 5.33
N ALA A 51 -10.46 2.25 5.74
CA ALA A 51 -9.19 1.71 6.27
C ALA A 51 -8.06 1.78 5.23
N ILE A 52 -8.33 1.46 3.95
CA ILE A 52 -7.35 1.57 2.86
C ILE A 52 -6.84 3.02 2.75
N ARG A 53 -7.75 4.00 2.77
CA ARG A 53 -7.37 5.41 2.68
C ARG A 53 -6.57 5.87 3.91
N ALA A 54 -7.01 5.48 5.10
CA ALA A 54 -6.41 5.89 6.36
C ALA A 54 -5.02 5.27 6.60
N GLU A 55 -4.85 3.98 6.33
CA GLU A 55 -3.63 3.24 6.68
C GLU A 55 -2.62 3.19 5.54
N LEU A 56 -3.07 3.10 4.29
CA LEU A 56 -2.19 2.93 3.13
C LEU A 56 -2.03 4.22 2.30
N GLY A 57 -2.83 5.25 2.55
CA GLY A 57 -2.74 6.54 1.85
C GLY A 57 -3.02 6.47 0.35
N ILE A 58 -3.66 5.40 -0.13
CA ILE A 58 -3.97 5.20 -1.55
C ILE A 58 -5.47 5.05 -1.80
N SER A 59 -5.89 5.32 -3.03
CA SER A 59 -7.27 5.05 -3.44
C SER A 59 -7.59 3.53 -3.36
N PRO A 60 -8.85 3.14 -3.05
CA PRO A 60 -9.28 1.75 -3.12
C PRO A 60 -9.02 1.06 -4.46
N ILE A 61 -9.16 1.80 -5.57
CA ILE A 61 -8.90 1.29 -6.92
C ILE A 61 -7.43 0.85 -7.04
N ARG A 62 -6.50 1.74 -6.68
CA ARG A 62 -5.05 1.45 -6.72
C ARG A 62 -4.67 0.31 -5.77
N TYR A 63 -5.33 0.23 -4.61
CA TYR A 63 -5.17 -0.88 -3.68
C TYR A 63 -5.51 -2.22 -4.33
N TYR A 64 -6.70 -2.38 -4.91
CA TYR A 64 -7.10 -3.65 -5.53
C TYR A 64 -6.24 -3.99 -6.76
N GLN A 65 -5.77 -3.00 -7.51
CA GLN A 65 -4.81 -3.22 -8.60
C GLN A 65 -3.50 -3.81 -8.09
N LYS A 66 -2.92 -3.22 -7.03
CA LYS A 66 -1.68 -3.73 -6.42
C LYS A 66 -1.89 -5.10 -5.78
N LEU A 67 -2.99 -5.29 -5.02
CA LEU A 67 -3.34 -6.57 -4.41
C LEU A 67 -3.47 -7.69 -5.45
N ASN A 68 -4.14 -7.42 -6.58
CA ASN A 68 -4.30 -8.41 -7.65
C ASN A 68 -2.97 -8.83 -8.30
N ARG A 69 -1.94 -7.99 -8.25
CA ARG A 69 -0.57 -8.35 -8.68
C ARG A 69 0.16 -9.10 -7.58
N ALA A 70 0.06 -8.60 -6.34
CA ALA A 70 0.71 -9.18 -5.16
C ALA A 70 0.36 -10.66 -4.97
N ILE A 71 -0.91 -11.04 -5.16
CA ILE A 71 -1.37 -12.43 -4.99
C ILE A 71 -0.72 -13.44 -5.95
N ASP A 72 -0.06 -12.97 -7.01
CA ASP A 72 0.65 -13.82 -7.98
C ASP A 72 2.19 -13.80 -7.79
N THR A 73 2.70 -13.09 -6.79
CA THR A 73 4.16 -13.01 -6.52
C THR A 73 4.65 -14.19 -5.68
N PRO A 74 5.86 -14.73 -5.93
CA PRO A 74 6.40 -15.84 -5.15
C PRO A 74 6.52 -15.55 -3.65
N GLU A 75 6.97 -14.34 -3.28
CA GLU A 75 7.17 -13.95 -1.88
C GLU A 75 5.85 -13.99 -1.11
N ALA A 76 4.79 -13.43 -1.70
CA ALA A 76 3.44 -13.45 -1.15
C ALA A 76 2.87 -14.86 -0.99
N MET A 77 3.11 -15.75 -1.97
CA MET A 77 2.63 -17.13 -1.91
C MET A 77 3.38 -17.96 -0.86
N GLN A 78 4.65 -17.67 -0.63
CA GLN A 78 5.45 -18.32 0.40
C GLN A 78 4.99 -17.90 1.81
N GLU A 79 4.73 -16.61 2.03
CA GLU A 79 4.36 -16.10 3.35
C GLU A 79 2.85 -16.27 3.67
N PHE A 80 1.98 -16.12 2.68
CA PHE A 80 0.52 -16.21 2.84
C PHE A 80 -0.16 -17.17 1.85
N PRO A 81 0.21 -18.48 1.84
CA PRO A 81 -0.26 -19.44 0.84
C PRO A 81 -1.78 -19.59 0.78
N LEU A 82 -2.45 -19.63 1.94
CA LEU A 82 -3.90 -19.82 2.00
C LEU A 82 -4.68 -18.55 1.57
N LEU A 83 -4.21 -17.38 1.98
CA LEU A 83 -4.86 -16.10 1.66
C LEU A 83 -4.72 -15.79 0.17
N THR A 84 -3.53 -15.97 -0.40
CA THR A 84 -3.29 -15.80 -1.84
C THR A 84 -4.15 -16.76 -2.65
N ALA A 85 -4.20 -18.05 -2.30
CA ALA A 85 -5.05 -19.03 -2.99
C ALA A 85 -6.54 -18.62 -2.97
N ARG A 86 -7.06 -18.17 -1.82
CA ARG A 86 -8.45 -17.70 -1.69
C ARG A 86 -8.72 -16.47 -2.55
N LEU A 87 -7.80 -15.50 -2.55
CA LEU A 87 -7.96 -14.26 -3.31
C LEU A 87 -7.88 -14.51 -4.83
N ARG A 88 -6.98 -15.41 -5.27
CA ARG A 88 -6.87 -15.83 -6.67
C ARG A 88 -8.17 -16.47 -7.15
N ARG A 89 -8.71 -17.45 -6.42
CA ARG A 89 -10.03 -18.04 -6.72
C ARG A 89 -11.13 -16.98 -6.82
N LYS A 90 -11.17 -16.02 -5.87
CA LYS A 90 -12.17 -14.93 -5.88
C LYS A 90 -12.00 -13.99 -7.09
N ARG A 91 -10.78 -13.76 -7.56
CA ARG A 91 -10.51 -12.98 -8.78
C ARG A 91 -10.98 -13.75 -10.01
N ASP A 92 -10.63 -15.02 -10.10
CA ASP A 92 -10.89 -15.86 -11.27
C ASP A 92 -12.41 -16.07 -11.44
N SER A 93 -13.15 -16.33 -10.36
CA SER A 93 -14.63 -16.39 -10.42
C SER A 93 -15.30 -15.09 -10.87
N ARG A 94 -14.64 -13.93 -10.72
CA ARG A 94 -15.14 -12.64 -11.28
C ARG A 94 -14.72 -12.45 -12.73
N ALA A 95 -13.65 -13.09 -13.17
CA ALA A 95 -13.25 -13.10 -14.57
C ALA A 95 -14.22 -13.95 -15.40
N ASP A 96 -14.55 -15.15 -14.92
CA ASP A 96 -15.49 -16.07 -15.59
C ASP A 96 -16.87 -15.44 -15.80
N ARG A 97 -17.37 -14.68 -14.81
CA ARG A 97 -18.63 -13.94 -14.94
C ARG A 97 -18.61 -12.83 -16.00
N ARG A 98 -17.43 -12.26 -16.29
CA ARG A 98 -17.29 -11.22 -17.32
C ARG A 98 -17.14 -11.83 -18.71
N SER A 99 -16.45 -12.96 -18.85
CA SER A 99 -16.28 -13.65 -20.14
C SER A 99 -17.54 -14.41 -20.58
N GLY A 100 -18.29 -15.01 -19.65
CA GLY A 100 -19.57 -15.68 -19.96
C GLY A 100 -20.71 -14.75 -20.39
N ALA A 101 -20.55 -13.43 -20.24
CA ALA A 101 -21.51 -12.42 -20.70
C ALA A 101 -21.23 -11.92 -22.13
N HIS A 102 -20.24 -12.50 -22.82
CA HIS A 102 -19.83 -12.13 -24.19
C HIS A 102 -19.94 -13.31 -25.17
N SER A 103 -20.86 -14.25 -24.89
CA SER A 103 -21.15 -15.39 -25.76
C SER A 103 -22.66 -15.58 -25.87
N ASP A 104 -23.32 -14.66 -26.58
CA ASP A 104 -24.65 -14.82 -27.21
C ASP A 104 -24.77 -13.84 -28.38
#